data_AF-A0A2D6ZVG7-F1
#
_entry.id   AF-A0A2D6ZVG7-F1
#
_cell.length_a   1.000
_cell.length_b   1.000
_cell.length_c   1.000
_cell.angle_alpha   90.00
_cell.angle_beta   90.00
_cell.angle_gamma   90.00
#
_symmetry.space_group_name_H-M   'P 1'
#
loop_
_entity.id
_entity.type
_entity.pdbx_description
1 polymer ?
#
loop_
_entity_poly.entity_id
_entity_poly.type
_entity_poly.pdbx_seq_one_letter_code
_entity_poly.pdbx_strand_id
1 'polypeptide(L)'
;MKRIKYKDELKSINPLTGKFYKRGDKREKDNRLFFCYKTPIRKKDGMLSELWLKPEAIAKHKKQSDKREKRYRSEYRANKFPNRPSPNTGKDFYFGEELDGQYFINYRQTNDKETGFRQETWGDWDTYMARRFSRTIKESQRRAKKHNIPHEIDWRYIKSIFPSDNKCPALGIKLQFGYEVGSSETRENSPSLDRIIPEKGYVKGNVVWISQKANLIKTNAKASDILKVAKWLEESTK
;
A
#
# COMPACT_ATOMS: atom_id res chain seq x y z
N MET A 1 16.22 -3.46 -29.87
CA MET A 1 15.98 -3.81 -28.44
C MET A 1 14.51 -4.18 -28.26
N LYS A 2 14.20 -5.29 -27.57
CA LYS A 2 12.83 -5.72 -27.28
C LYS A 2 12.16 -4.73 -26.29
N ARG A 3 10.88 -4.41 -26.50
CA ARG A 3 10.09 -3.43 -25.72
C ARG A 3 9.13 -4.16 -24.77
N ILE A 4 9.08 -3.78 -23.49
CA ILE A 4 8.03 -4.25 -22.56
C ILE A 4 7.54 -3.06 -21.72
N LYS A 5 6.21 -2.84 -21.69
CA LYS A 5 5.54 -1.80 -20.90
C LYS A 5 5.37 -2.27 -19.45
N TYR A 6 5.72 -1.43 -18.47
CA TYR A 6 5.28 -1.61 -17.08
C TYR A 6 5.02 -0.23 -16.46
N LYS A 7 3.78 0.04 -16.04
CA LYS A 7 3.36 1.33 -15.42
C LYS A 7 3.85 2.56 -16.19
N ASP A 8 3.54 2.65 -17.48
CA ASP A 8 3.87 3.79 -18.37
C ASP A 8 5.36 4.13 -18.57
N GLU A 9 6.27 3.29 -18.06
CA GLU A 9 7.73 3.47 -18.19
C GLU A 9 8.33 2.47 -19.18
N LEU A 10 8.85 2.96 -20.31
CA LEU A 10 9.59 2.16 -21.28
C LEU A 10 11.02 1.91 -20.76
N LYS A 11 11.35 0.67 -20.41
CA LYS A 11 12.66 0.26 -19.87
C LYS A 11 13.37 -0.71 -20.80
N SER A 12 14.69 -0.60 -20.87
CA SER A 12 15.53 -1.54 -21.62
C SER A 12 15.58 -2.92 -20.96
N ILE A 13 15.75 -3.96 -21.78
CA ILE A 13 15.82 -5.35 -21.33
C ILE A 13 17.27 -5.81 -21.38
N ASN A 14 17.70 -6.52 -20.35
CA ASN A 14 18.97 -7.22 -20.33
C ASN A 14 18.90 -8.39 -21.32
N PRO A 15 19.72 -8.40 -22.39
CA PRO A 15 19.65 -9.42 -23.43
C PRO A 15 19.99 -10.82 -22.92
N LEU A 16 20.78 -10.93 -21.84
CA LEU A 16 21.19 -12.21 -21.26
C LEU A 16 20.08 -12.86 -20.43
N THR A 17 19.28 -12.05 -19.74
CA THR A 17 18.27 -12.57 -18.80
C THR A 17 16.85 -12.49 -19.34
N GLY A 18 16.63 -11.75 -20.44
CA GLY A 18 15.30 -11.45 -20.97
C GLY A 18 14.43 -10.60 -20.02
N LYS A 19 15.00 -10.12 -18.90
CA LYS A 19 14.33 -9.30 -17.88
C LYS A 19 14.90 -7.89 -17.89
N PHE A 20 14.25 -6.94 -17.22
CA PHE A 20 14.83 -5.62 -17.01
C PHE A 20 16.17 -5.70 -16.29
N TYR A 21 17.10 -4.81 -16.63
CA TYR A 21 18.35 -4.69 -15.89
C TYR A 21 18.10 -4.52 -14.39
N LYS A 22 18.84 -5.30 -13.59
CA LYS A 22 18.88 -5.19 -12.13
C LYS A 22 20.21 -4.61 -11.69
N ARG A 23 20.21 -3.97 -10.52
CA ARG A 23 21.44 -3.37 -9.96
C ARG A 23 22.56 -4.41 -9.90
N GLY A 24 23.71 -4.08 -10.45
CA GLY A 24 24.88 -4.95 -10.54
C GLY A 24 25.02 -5.71 -11.85
N ASP A 25 24.03 -5.70 -12.76
CA ASP A 25 24.18 -6.31 -14.09
C ASP A 25 25.35 -5.68 -14.83
N LYS A 26 26.20 -6.50 -15.47
CA LYS A 26 27.42 -6.05 -16.14
C LYS A 26 27.17 -5.69 -17.60
N ARG A 27 27.85 -4.64 -18.06
CA ARG A 27 27.92 -4.24 -19.47
C ARG A 27 29.36 -4.40 -19.94
N GLU A 28 29.59 -5.45 -20.72
CA GLU A 28 30.93 -5.90 -21.09
C GLU A 28 31.73 -4.86 -21.87
N LYS A 29 31.09 -4.12 -22.78
CA LYS A 29 31.77 -3.15 -23.67
C LYS A 29 32.60 -2.07 -22.96
N ASP A 30 32.26 -1.73 -21.71
CA ASP A 30 32.92 -0.66 -20.96
C ASP A 30 33.14 -0.99 -19.47
N ASN A 31 33.04 -2.28 -19.13
CA ASN A 31 33.15 -2.81 -17.77
C ASN A 31 32.37 -2.00 -16.72
N ARG A 32 31.15 -1.58 -17.07
CA ARG A 32 30.26 -0.85 -16.14
C ARG A 32 29.18 -1.76 -15.60
N LEU A 33 28.71 -1.44 -14.40
CA LEU A 33 27.61 -2.13 -13.76
C LEU A 33 26.38 -1.22 -13.76
N PHE A 34 25.22 -1.82 -14.02
CA PHE A 34 23.94 -1.14 -13.98
C PHE A 34 23.65 -0.67 -12.55
N PHE A 35 23.36 0.61 -12.38
CA PHE A 35 23.06 1.19 -11.07
C PHE A 35 21.56 1.38 -10.86
N CYS A 36 20.88 2.01 -11.81
CA CYS A 36 19.42 2.22 -11.83
C CYS A 36 18.94 2.77 -13.19
N TYR A 37 17.61 2.79 -13.40
CA TYR A 37 16.98 3.67 -14.39
C TYR A 37 16.82 5.07 -13.77
N LYS A 38 17.11 6.12 -14.55
CA LYS A 38 16.93 7.51 -14.14
C LYS A 38 15.49 7.93 -14.43
N THR A 39 14.74 8.35 -13.41
CA THR A 39 13.41 8.96 -13.57
C THR A 39 13.49 10.46 -13.26
N PRO A 40 12.90 11.35 -14.08
CA PRO A 40 12.10 11.09 -15.29
C PRO A 40 12.92 11.08 -16.61
N ILE A 41 14.26 11.03 -16.55
CA ILE A 41 15.14 11.26 -17.72
C ILE A 41 14.99 10.15 -18.79
N ARG A 42 14.65 10.55 -20.03
CA ARG A 42 14.45 9.66 -21.18
C ARG A 42 15.52 9.82 -22.25
N LYS A 43 15.77 8.76 -23.00
CA LYS A 43 16.54 8.76 -24.25
C LYS A 43 15.69 9.29 -25.40
N LYS A 44 16.33 9.53 -26.55
CA LYS A 44 15.66 9.97 -27.79
C LYS A 44 14.54 9.03 -28.27
N ASP A 45 14.65 7.74 -27.96
CA ASP A 45 13.66 6.72 -28.32
C ASP A 45 12.49 6.58 -27.31
N GLY A 46 12.43 7.47 -26.31
CA GLY A 46 11.41 7.48 -25.27
C GLY A 46 11.65 6.51 -24.09
N MET A 47 12.69 5.66 -24.16
CA MET A 47 13.06 4.78 -23.05
C MET A 47 13.69 5.55 -21.88
N LEU A 48 13.52 5.06 -20.65
CA LEU A 48 14.25 5.59 -19.50
C LEU A 48 15.76 5.43 -19.68
N SER A 49 16.49 6.49 -19.37
CA SER A 49 17.94 6.47 -19.39
C SER A 49 18.48 5.60 -18.27
N GLU A 50 19.45 4.74 -18.56
CA GLU A 50 20.13 3.95 -17.53
C GLU A 50 21.34 4.69 -16.96
N LEU A 51 21.56 4.58 -15.66
CA LEU A 51 22.81 4.96 -15.01
C LEU A 51 23.72 3.73 -14.92
N TRP A 52 24.86 3.80 -15.61
CA TRP A 52 25.91 2.79 -15.59
C TRP A 52 27.17 3.37 -14.95
N LEU A 53 27.63 2.74 -13.89
CA LEU A 53 28.77 3.20 -13.11
C LEU A 53 29.92 2.20 -13.19
N LYS A 54 31.15 2.69 -13.05
CA LYS A 54 32.31 1.81 -12.87
C LYS A 54 32.24 1.11 -11.50
N PRO A 55 32.82 -0.09 -11.34
CA PRO A 55 32.82 -0.81 -10.06
C PRO A 55 33.32 0.03 -8.88
N GLU A 56 34.35 0.86 -9.08
CA GLU A 56 34.93 1.70 -8.03
C GLU A 56 33.95 2.79 -7.57
N ALA A 57 33.18 3.36 -8.50
CA ALA A 57 32.15 4.35 -8.18
C ALA A 57 31.00 3.72 -7.38
N ILE A 58 30.63 2.46 -7.67
CA ILE A 58 29.63 1.73 -6.90
C ILE A 58 30.15 1.41 -5.50
N ALA A 59 31.39 0.98 -5.37
CA ALA A 59 32.03 0.76 -4.08
C ALA A 59 32.08 2.04 -3.24
N LYS A 60 32.40 3.19 -3.85
CA LYS A 60 32.34 4.51 -3.20
C LYS A 60 30.93 4.86 -2.72
N HIS A 61 29.92 4.66 -3.55
CA HIS A 61 28.52 4.86 -3.16
C HIS A 61 28.11 3.96 -1.98
N LYS A 62 28.51 2.68 -2.00
CA LYS A 62 28.25 1.75 -0.90
C LYS A 62 28.90 2.22 0.40
N LYS A 63 30.19 2.57 0.36
CA LYS A 63 30.92 3.10 1.53
C LYS A 63 30.29 4.37 2.11
N GLN A 64 29.82 5.28 1.26
CA GLN A 64 29.09 6.48 1.70
C GLN A 64 27.75 6.13 2.35
N SER A 65 26.99 5.19 1.76
CA SER A 65 25.75 4.68 2.32
C SER A 65 25.96 4.03 3.68
N ASP A 66 26.99 3.18 3.81
CA ASP A 66 27.33 2.50 5.06
C ASP A 66 27.76 3.49 6.15
N LYS A 67 28.54 4.53 5.78
CA LYS A 67 28.90 5.62 6.71
C LYS A 67 27.66 6.37 7.20
N ARG A 68 26.71 6.67 6.30
CA ARG A 68 25.45 7.32 6.65
C ARG A 68 24.57 6.45 7.56
N GLU A 69 24.48 5.15 7.27
CA GLU A 69 23.73 4.18 8.08
C GLU A 69 24.34 4.03 9.47
N LYS A 70 25.68 3.93 9.57
CA LYS A 70 26.39 3.86 10.85
C LYS A 70 26.14 5.12 11.69
N ARG A 71 26.23 6.29 11.06
CA ARG A 71 25.90 7.59 11.69
C ARG A 71 24.46 7.64 12.17
N TYR A 72 23.51 7.20 11.34
CA TYR A 72 22.10 7.13 11.70
C TYR A 72 21.86 6.21 12.91
N ARG A 73 22.52 5.05 12.95
CA ARG A 73 22.42 4.13 14.10
C ARG A 73 23.02 4.72 15.38
N SER A 74 24.20 5.34 15.30
CA SER A 74 24.87 5.88 16.48
C SER A 74 24.24 7.16 17.02
N GLU A 75 23.84 8.08 16.14
CA GLU A 75 23.33 9.39 16.54
C GLU A 75 21.81 9.39 16.73
N TYR A 76 21.08 8.72 15.82
CA TYR A 76 19.63 8.88 15.72
C TYR A 76 18.86 7.77 16.44
N ARG A 77 19.35 6.53 16.39
CA ARG A 77 18.68 5.40 17.05
C ARG A 77 18.94 5.37 18.56
N ALA A 78 20.14 5.76 18.99
CA ALA A 78 20.51 5.82 20.41
C ALA A 78 19.86 7.00 21.15
N ASN A 79 19.70 8.15 20.49
CA ASN A 79 19.11 9.36 21.08
C ASN A 79 17.64 9.56 20.70
N LYS A 80 16.91 8.48 20.44
CA LYS A 80 15.52 8.57 19.98
C LYS A 80 14.62 9.02 21.13
N PHE A 81 13.91 10.11 20.95
CA PHE A 81 12.97 10.61 21.95
C PHE A 81 11.76 9.67 22.09
N PRO A 82 11.06 9.68 23.24
CA PRO A 82 9.82 8.94 23.39
C PRO A 82 8.74 9.45 22.44
N ASN A 83 7.75 8.61 22.19
CA ASN A 83 6.52 9.02 21.53
C ASN A 83 5.67 9.83 22.53
N ARG A 84 4.99 10.87 22.07
CA ARG A 84 4.00 11.56 22.89
C ARG A 84 2.80 10.62 23.13
N PRO A 85 2.32 10.47 24.36
CA PRO A 85 1.11 9.71 24.62
C PRO A 85 -0.10 10.45 24.05
N SER A 86 -0.99 9.68 23.42
CA SER A 86 -2.30 10.08 22.97
C SER A 86 -3.13 10.55 24.17
N PRO A 87 -3.81 11.71 24.09
CA PRO A 87 -4.70 12.15 25.14
C PRO A 87 -5.95 11.27 25.25
N ASN A 88 -6.35 10.60 24.16
CA ASN A 88 -7.52 9.73 24.13
C ASN A 88 -7.26 8.37 24.81
N THR A 89 -6.04 7.83 24.67
CA THR A 89 -5.72 6.46 25.08
C THR A 89 -4.68 6.35 26.19
N GLY A 90 -3.94 7.42 26.47
CA GLY A 90 -2.76 7.42 27.36
C GLY A 90 -1.58 6.59 26.85
N LYS A 91 -1.64 6.07 25.61
CA LYS A 91 -0.63 5.22 24.96
C LYS A 91 -0.10 5.90 23.70
N ASP A 92 0.77 5.25 22.94
CA ASP A 92 1.20 5.78 21.64
C ASP A 92 0.00 6.02 20.70
N PHE A 93 0.04 7.11 19.95
CA PHE A 93 -0.89 7.37 18.85
C PHE A 93 -0.86 6.22 17.85
N TYR A 94 -2.04 5.80 17.41
CA TYR A 94 -2.19 4.81 16.36
C TYR A 94 -2.56 5.46 15.03
N PHE A 95 -2.20 4.81 13.92
CA PHE A 95 -2.51 5.31 12.57
C PHE A 95 -4.02 5.49 12.39
N GLY A 96 -4.45 6.72 12.09
CA GLY A 96 -5.84 7.12 11.93
C GLY A 96 -6.52 7.61 13.19
N GLU A 97 -5.81 7.71 14.32
CA GLU A 97 -6.36 8.34 15.52
C GLU A 97 -6.66 9.82 15.24
N GLU A 98 -7.85 10.26 15.61
CA GLU A 98 -8.30 11.63 15.37
C GLU A 98 -8.01 12.51 16.60
N LEU A 99 -7.45 13.70 16.34
CA LEU A 99 -7.21 14.74 17.31
C LEU A 99 -7.33 16.10 16.61
N ASP A 100 -8.22 16.96 17.12
CA ASP A 100 -8.45 18.33 16.63
C ASP A 100 -8.74 18.41 15.11
N GLY A 101 -9.53 17.47 14.59
CA GLY A 101 -9.89 17.38 13.17
C GLY A 101 -8.79 16.84 12.27
N GLN A 102 -7.67 16.40 12.83
CA GLN A 102 -6.56 15.78 12.11
C GLN A 102 -6.40 14.32 12.48
N TYR A 103 -5.88 13.54 11.54
CA TYR A 103 -5.65 12.11 11.70
C TYR A 103 -4.17 11.83 11.83
N PHE A 104 -3.81 11.09 12.87
CA PHE A 104 -2.44 10.68 13.11
C PHE A 104 -1.96 9.75 12.01
N ILE A 105 -0.80 10.04 11.46
CA ILE A 105 -0.26 9.28 10.35
C ILE A 105 0.94 8.46 10.78
N ASN A 106 1.99 9.08 11.31
CA ASN A 106 3.12 8.34 11.85
C ASN A 106 4.04 9.26 12.65
N TYR A 107 4.71 8.68 13.63
CA TYR A 107 5.89 9.30 14.21
C TYR A 107 7.03 9.34 13.18
N ARG A 108 7.71 10.46 13.05
CA ARG A 108 8.89 10.64 12.19
C ARG A 108 10.13 10.06 12.86
N GLN A 109 11.19 9.84 12.09
CA GLN A 109 12.46 9.42 12.68
C GLN A 109 13.13 10.56 13.46
N THR A 110 12.78 11.81 13.11
CA THR A 110 13.27 13.05 13.72
C THR A 110 12.65 13.30 15.09
N ASN A 111 13.46 13.85 16.00
CA ASN A 111 13.00 14.29 17.32
C ASN A 111 12.53 15.75 17.25
N ASP A 112 11.58 16.09 18.10
CA ASP A 112 11.18 17.45 18.41
C ASP A 112 11.89 17.89 19.71
N LYS A 113 12.78 18.88 19.59
CA LYS A 113 13.61 19.33 20.72
C LYS A 113 12.84 20.20 21.70
N GLU A 114 11.77 20.85 21.25
CA GLU A 114 10.97 21.75 22.08
C GLU A 114 10.07 20.96 23.01
N THR A 115 9.40 19.93 22.47
CA THR A 115 8.45 19.11 23.23
C THR A 115 9.09 17.92 23.93
N GLY A 116 10.34 17.56 23.58
CA GLY A 116 11.01 16.37 24.12
C GLY A 116 10.46 15.05 23.58
N PHE A 117 9.59 15.08 22.57
CA PHE A 117 9.00 13.90 21.93
C PHE A 117 9.52 13.70 20.50
N ARG A 118 9.13 12.60 19.87
CA ARG A 118 9.31 12.44 18.42
C ARG A 118 8.38 13.34 17.66
N GLN A 119 8.88 13.90 16.56
CA GLN A 119 8.03 14.63 15.63
C GLN A 119 6.94 13.72 15.07
N GLU A 120 5.74 14.27 14.94
CA GLU A 120 4.57 13.56 14.45
C GLU A 120 4.27 13.96 13.01
N THR A 121 3.49 13.16 12.32
CA THR A 121 2.90 13.52 11.04
C THR A 121 1.41 13.36 11.19
N TRP A 122 0.70 14.45 10.94
CA TRP A 122 -0.75 14.55 10.95
C TRP A 122 -1.22 14.91 9.55
N GLY A 123 -2.48 14.60 9.24
CA GLY A 123 -3.09 14.96 7.97
C GLY A 123 -4.59 15.05 8.10
N ASP A 124 -5.21 15.71 7.12
CA ASP A 124 -6.66 15.72 6.98
C ASP A 124 -7.22 14.33 6.60
N TRP A 125 -8.55 14.23 6.57
CA TRP A 125 -9.27 13.03 6.16
C TRP A 125 -8.80 12.49 4.81
N ASP A 126 -8.53 13.39 3.87
CA ASP A 126 -8.10 13.04 2.52
C ASP A 126 -6.70 12.41 2.50
N THR A 127 -5.77 12.96 3.27
CA THR A 127 -4.41 12.43 3.44
C THR A 127 -4.44 11.06 4.12
N TYR A 128 -5.24 10.93 5.18
CA TYR A 128 -5.45 9.66 5.88
C TYR A 128 -6.02 8.59 4.94
N MET A 129 -7.10 8.91 4.23
CA MET A 129 -7.78 7.99 3.31
C MET A 129 -6.88 7.62 2.12
N ALA A 130 -6.12 8.56 1.56
CA ALA A 130 -5.15 8.26 0.50
C ALA A 130 -4.09 7.24 0.96
N ARG A 131 -3.56 7.39 2.18
CA ARG A 131 -2.61 6.42 2.75
C ARG A 131 -3.26 5.06 3.03
N ARG A 132 -4.50 5.04 3.56
CA ARG A 132 -5.28 3.82 3.77
C ARG A 132 -5.49 3.05 2.46
N PHE A 133 -6.03 3.73 1.46
CA PHE A 133 -6.41 3.16 0.18
C PHE A 133 -5.22 2.72 -0.65
N SER A 134 -4.07 3.37 -0.51
CA SER A 134 -2.82 2.93 -1.16
C SER A 134 -2.44 1.50 -0.77
N ARG A 135 -2.63 1.11 0.51
CA ARG A 135 -2.41 -0.26 0.97
C ARG A 135 -3.41 -1.22 0.35
N THR A 136 -4.69 -0.84 0.30
CA THR A 136 -5.75 -1.65 -0.31
C THR A 136 -5.49 -1.90 -1.80
N ILE A 137 -5.07 -0.87 -2.55
CA ILE A 137 -4.70 -1.00 -3.97
C ILE A 137 -3.53 -1.96 -4.14
N LYS A 138 -2.49 -1.86 -3.30
CA LYS A 138 -1.35 -2.77 -3.38
C LYS A 138 -1.75 -4.22 -3.15
N GLU A 139 -2.63 -4.48 -2.19
CA GLU A 139 -3.14 -5.83 -1.93
C GLU A 139 -4.06 -6.33 -3.05
N SER A 140 -4.94 -5.48 -3.60
CA SER A 140 -5.78 -5.87 -4.73
C SER A 140 -4.95 -6.14 -5.99
N GLN A 141 -3.89 -5.37 -6.26
CA GLN A 141 -2.92 -5.64 -7.33
C GLN A 141 -2.24 -7.01 -7.14
N ARG A 142 -1.81 -7.32 -5.90
CA ARG A 142 -1.19 -8.61 -5.59
C ARG A 142 -2.16 -9.76 -5.82
N ARG A 143 -3.42 -9.63 -5.38
CA ARG A 143 -4.48 -10.63 -5.63
C ARG A 143 -4.78 -10.77 -7.12
N ALA A 144 -4.88 -9.66 -7.84
CA ALA A 144 -5.15 -9.67 -9.26
C ALA A 144 -4.08 -10.43 -10.04
N LYS A 145 -2.80 -10.16 -9.73
CA LYS A 145 -1.66 -10.89 -10.30
C LYS A 145 -1.68 -12.38 -9.94
N LYS A 146 -2.00 -12.73 -8.68
CA LYS A 146 -2.06 -14.13 -8.23
C LYS A 146 -3.12 -14.93 -8.99
N HIS A 147 -4.28 -14.32 -9.25
CA HIS A 147 -5.41 -14.96 -9.91
C HIS A 147 -5.48 -14.70 -11.42
N ASN A 148 -4.49 -14.03 -12.00
CA ASN A 148 -4.44 -13.65 -13.41
C ASN A 148 -5.71 -12.94 -13.91
N ILE A 149 -6.19 -11.96 -13.14
CA ILE A 149 -7.38 -11.15 -13.47
C ILE A 149 -7.01 -9.68 -13.70
N PRO A 150 -7.85 -8.91 -14.42
CA PRO A 150 -7.63 -7.48 -14.66
C PRO A 150 -7.54 -6.66 -13.37
N HIS A 151 -6.74 -5.58 -13.41
CA HIS A 151 -6.65 -4.56 -12.37
C HIS A 151 -6.47 -3.17 -13.00
N GLU A 152 -7.54 -2.40 -13.00
CA GLU A 152 -7.65 -1.10 -13.70
C GLU A 152 -8.28 -0.02 -12.80
N ILE A 153 -8.05 -0.15 -11.49
CA ILE A 153 -8.51 0.82 -10.47
C ILE A 153 -7.32 1.50 -9.78
N ASP A 154 -7.52 2.75 -9.38
CA ASP A 154 -6.56 3.52 -8.58
C ASP A 154 -7.18 3.94 -7.23
N TRP A 155 -6.37 4.60 -6.41
CA TRP A 155 -6.80 5.02 -5.07
C TRP A 155 -7.93 6.09 -5.14
N ARG A 156 -7.96 6.91 -6.20
CA ARG A 156 -8.98 7.96 -6.37
C ARG A 156 -10.34 7.34 -6.66
N TYR A 157 -10.38 6.35 -7.53
CA TYR A 157 -11.60 5.61 -7.83
C TYR A 157 -12.14 4.92 -6.58
N ILE A 158 -11.32 4.17 -5.83
CA ILE A 158 -11.83 3.48 -4.63
C ILE A 158 -12.23 4.44 -3.51
N LYS A 159 -11.67 5.65 -3.46
CA LYS A 159 -12.17 6.73 -2.59
C LYS A 159 -13.55 7.19 -3.03
N SER A 160 -13.77 7.41 -4.32
CA SER A 160 -15.05 7.90 -4.85
C SER A 160 -16.23 6.95 -4.64
N ILE A 161 -15.97 5.66 -4.47
CA ILE A 161 -17.00 4.63 -4.20
C ILE A 161 -17.07 4.22 -2.72
N PHE A 162 -16.29 4.86 -1.84
CA PHE A 162 -16.37 4.59 -0.41
C PHE A 162 -17.68 5.18 0.15
N PRO A 163 -18.49 4.42 0.93
CA PRO A 163 -19.78 4.90 1.43
C PRO A 163 -19.63 6.18 2.27
N SER A 164 -20.35 7.24 1.90
CA SER A 164 -20.29 8.54 2.59
C SER A 164 -20.85 8.49 4.01
N ASP A 165 -21.76 7.55 4.29
CA ASP A 165 -22.33 7.30 5.60
C ASP A 165 -21.49 6.35 6.47
N ASN A 166 -20.34 5.90 5.95
CA ASN A 166 -19.49 4.88 6.56
C ASN A 166 -20.26 3.59 6.91
N LYS A 167 -21.26 3.16 6.13
CA LYS A 167 -21.97 1.89 6.35
C LYS A 167 -21.70 0.88 5.25
N CYS A 168 -21.70 -0.39 5.64
CA CYS A 168 -21.59 -1.51 4.71
C CYS A 168 -22.88 -1.59 3.88
N PRO A 169 -22.83 -1.48 2.55
CA PRO A 169 -24.04 -1.52 1.72
C PRO A 169 -24.76 -2.87 1.75
N ALA A 170 -24.07 -3.96 2.13
CA ALA A 170 -24.66 -5.28 2.20
C ALA A 170 -25.31 -5.60 3.56
N LEU A 171 -24.82 -5.03 4.66
CA LEU A 171 -25.25 -5.38 6.03
C LEU A 171 -25.71 -4.20 6.88
N GLY A 172 -25.60 -2.96 6.40
CA GLY A 172 -25.95 -1.74 7.15
C GLY A 172 -25.04 -1.41 8.34
N ILE A 173 -24.07 -2.27 8.67
CA ILE A 173 -23.17 -2.07 9.81
C ILE A 173 -22.14 -0.97 9.54
N LYS A 174 -21.73 -0.24 10.59
CA LYS A 174 -20.71 0.80 10.50
C LYS A 174 -19.38 0.20 10.09
N LEU A 175 -18.81 0.72 9.02
CA LEU A 175 -17.47 0.41 8.53
C LEU A 175 -16.44 1.09 9.43
N GLN A 176 -15.59 0.28 10.05
CA GLN A 176 -14.55 0.77 10.96
C GLN A 176 -13.22 0.14 10.59
N PHE A 177 -12.26 0.98 10.25
CA PHE A 177 -10.93 0.59 9.87
C PHE A 177 -10.19 -0.07 11.05
N GLY A 178 -10.00 -1.38 11.00
CA GLY A 178 -9.33 -2.16 12.06
C GLY A 178 -7.89 -1.72 12.32
N TYR A 179 -7.71 -0.85 13.31
CA TYR A 179 -6.51 -0.68 14.13
C TYR A 179 -6.88 -0.45 15.59
N GLU A 180 -8.12 -0.04 15.85
CA GLU A 180 -8.69 -0.03 17.19
C GLU A 180 -9.05 -1.46 17.63
N VAL A 181 -8.50 -1.82 18.78
CA VAL A 181 -8.89 -2.94 19.64
C VAL A 181 -8.66 -4.33 19.03
N GLY A 182 -7.85 -5.14 19.71
CA GLY A 182 -7.64 -6.56 19.42
C GLY A 182 -8.87 -7.45 19.66
N SER A 183 -10.09 -6.95 19.43
CA SER A 183 -11.32 -7.74 19.46
C SER A 183 -11.65 -8.27 18.07
N SER A 184 -12.32 -9.43 18.02
CA SER A 184 -12.80 -10.06 16.78
C SER A 184 -13.80 -9.17 16.01
N GLU A 185 -14.57 -8.35 16.72
CA GLU A 185 -15.63 -7.50 16.15
C GLU A 185 -15.09 -6.36 15.26
N THR A 186 -13.96 -5.74 15.61
CA THR A 186 -13.37 -4.67 14.77
C THR A 186 -12.81 -5.21 13.45
N ARG A 187 -12.47 -6.51 13.39
CA ARG A 187 -12.10 -7.19 12.14
C ARG A 187 -13.30 -7.45 11.25
N GLU A 188 -14.47 -7.76 11.80
CA GLU A 188 -15.69 -8.01 11.01
C GLU A 188 -16.20 -6.74 10.33
N ASN A 189 -16.14 -5.60 11.02
CA ASN A 189 -16.56 -4.29 10.52
C ASN A 189 -15.52 -3.61 9.61
N SER A 190 -14.33 -4.22 9.47
CA SER A 190 -13.26 -3.66 8.65
C SER A 190 -13.67 -3.52 7.18
N PRO A 191 -13.46 -2.36 6.54
CA PRO A 191 -13.74 -2.18 5.12
C PRO A 191 -12.90 -3.11 4.26
N SER A 192 -13.57 -3.86 3.39
CA SER A 192 -12.99 -4.79 2.45
C SER A 192 -13.37 -4.39 1.03
N LEU A 193 -12.37 -4.31 0.16
CA LEU A 193 -12.55 -4.00 -1.26
C LEU A 193 -12.77 -5.30 -2.02
N ASP A 194 -14.04 -5.59 -2.32
CA ASP A 194 -14.48 -6.84 -2.94
C ASP A 194 -14.86 -6.66 -4.42
N ARG A 195 -14.81 -7.77 -5.17
CA ARG A 195 -15.25 -7.85 -6.56
C ARG A 195 -16.69 -8.37 -6.60
N ILE A 196 -17.57 -7.67 -7.29
CA ILE A 196 -18.96 -8.12 -7.48
C ILE A 196 -18.97 -9.43 -8.27
N ILE A 197 -18.31 -9.45 -9.43
CA ILE A 197 -18.08 -10.64 -10.25
C ILE A 197 -16.58 -10.99 -10.16
N PRO A 198 -16.17 -12.08 -9.50
CA PRO A 198 -14.76 -12.39 -9.26
C PRO A 198 -13.88 -12.40 -10.52
N GLU A 199 -14.41 -12.90 -11.63
CA GLU A 199 -13.72 -13.16 -12.90
C GLU A 199 -13.43 -11.87 -13.67
N LYS A 200 -14.28 -10.84 -13.51
CA LYS A 200 -14.10 -9.52 -14.14
C LYS A 200 -12.94 -8.72 -13.52
N GLY A 201 -12.39 -9.19 -12.39
CA GLY A 201 -11.25 -8.55 -11.75
C GLY A 201 -11.56 -7.21 -11.09
N TYR A 202 -10.52 -6.43 -10.82
CA TYR A 202 -10.61 -5.14 -10.17
C TYR A 202 -10.73 -4.02 -11.21
N VAL A 203 -11.92 -3.86 -11.78
CA VAL A 203 -12.24 -2.83 -12.80
C VAL A 203 -13.34 -1.91 -12.31
N LYS A 204 -13.44 -0.71 -12.88
CA LYS A 204 -14.51 0.25 -12.53
C LYS A 204 -15.88 -0.39 -12.77
N GLY A 205 -16.78 -0.23 -11.80
CA GLY A 205 -18.13 -0.80 -11.83
C GLY A 205 -18.22 -2.26 -11.36
N ASN A 206 -17.10 -2.96 -11.13
CA ASN A 206 -17.10 -4.34 -10.61
C ASN A 206 -16.51 -4.45 -9.19
N VAL A 207 -16.31 -3.33 -8.51
CA VAL A 207 -15.65 -3.27 -7.21
C VAL A 207 -16.52 -2.50 -6.24
N VAL A 208 -16.63 -3.00 -5.01
CA VAL A 208 -17.47 -2.43 -3.96
C VAL A 208 -16.75 -2.49 -2.61
N TRP A 209 -17.01 -1.52 -1.76
CA TRP A 209 -16.66 -1.58 -0.35
C TRP A 209 -17.77 -2.28 0.43
N ILE A 210 -17.42 -3.37 1.11
CA ILE A 210 -18.30 -4.08 2.04
C ILE A 210 -17.52 -4.38 3.32
N SER A 211 -18.21 -4.70 4.41
CA SER A 211 -17.54 -5.16 5.63
C SER A 211 -16.85 -6.50 5.39
N GLN A 212 -15.79 -6.79 6.15
CA GLN A 212 -15.13 -8.08 6.07
C GLN A 212 -16.09 -9.23 6.39
N LYS A 213 -17.07 -9.03 7.28
CA LYS A 213 -18.16 -9.96 7.55
C LYS A 213 -18.98 -10.27 6.29
N ALA A 214 -19.44 -9.24 5.59
CA ALA A 214 -20.18 -9.41 4.33
C ALA A 214 -19.32 -10.12 3.28
N ASN A 215 -18.03 -9.77 3.20
CA ASN A 215 -17.09 -10.41 2.28
C ASN A 215 -16.86 -11.90 2.61
N LEU A 216 -16.86 -12.27 3.90
CA LEU A 216 -16.76 -13.68 4.32
C LEU A 216 -18.02 -14.47 4.01
N ILE A 217 -19.21 -13.90 4.24
CA ILE A 217 -20.49 -14.50 3.85
C ILE A 217 -20.53 -14.72 2.33
N LYS A 218 -20.11 -13.71 1.55
CA LYS A 218 -20.09 -13.80 0.09
C LYS A 218 -19.07 -14.81 -0.43
N THR A 219 -17.84 -14.77 0.06
CA THR A 219 -16.73 -15.64 -0.38
C THR A 219 -16.72 -15.87 -1.91
N ASN A 220 -16.88 -17.11 -2.36
CA ASN A 220 -17.09 -17.55 -3.74
C ASN A 220 -18.53 -18.02 -4.03
N ALA A 221 -19.48 -17.77 -3.11
CA ALA A 221 -20.86 -18.21 -3.26
C ALA A 221 -21.60 -17.38 -4.32
N LYS A 222 -22.52 -18.02 -5.05
CA LYS A 222 -23.49 -17.30 -5.89
C LYS A 222 -24.57 -16.69 -5.01
N ALA A 223 -25.16 -15.60 -5.46
CA ALA A 223 -26.30 -14.99 -4.76
C ALA A 223 -27.44 -15.99 -4.51
N SER A 224 -27.69 -16.91 -5.47
CA SER A 224 -28.66 -17.99 -5.32
C SER A 224 -28.34 -18.96 -4.18
N ASP A 225 -27.05 -19.25 -3.97
CA ASP A 225 -26.61 -20.19 -2.93
C ASP A 225 -26.74 -19.53 -1.56
N ILE A 226 -26.36 -18.25 -1.45
CA ILE A 226 -26.55 -17.44 -0.24
C ILE A 226 -28.05 -17.38 0.14
N LEU A 227 -28.93 -17.17 -0.85
CA LEU A 227 -30.38 -17.12 -0.60
C LEU A 227 -30.93 -18.46 -0.09
N LYS A 228 -30.48 -19.58 -0.65
CA LYS A 228 -30.88 -20.92 -0.18
C LYS A 228 -30.44 -21.16 1.26
N VAL A 229 -29.21 -20.78 1.61
CA VAL A 229 -28.69 -20.88 2.99
C VAL A 229 -29.50 -20.00 3.93
N ALA A 230 -29.81 -18.76 3.55
CA ALA A 230 -30.62 -17.84 4.35
C ALA A 230 -32.01 -18.43 4.65
N LYS A 231 -32.71 -18.93 3.61
CA LYS A 231 -34.03 -19.55 3.77
C LYS A 231 -34.02 -20.76 4.70
N TRP A 232 -33.04 -21.66 4.54
CA TRP A 232 -32.90 -22.83 5.40
C TRP A 232 -32.65 -22.45 6.87
N LEU A 233 -31.84 -21.41 7.13
CA LEU A 233 -31.62 -20.91 8.49
C LEU A 233 -32.92 -20.40 9.11
N GLU A 234 -33.69 -19.58 8.39
CA GLU A 234 -34.97 -19.03 8.87
C GLU A 234 -36.00 -20.12 9.19
N GLU A 235 -36.06 -21.17 8.38
CA GLU A 235 -36.94 -22.32 8.59
C GLU A 235 -36.47 -23.20 9.76
N SER A 236 -35.16 -23.32 9.97
CA SER A 236 -34.57 -24.16 11.04
C SER A 236 -34.58 -23.50 12.42
N THR A 237 -34.77 -22.18 12.48
CA THR A 237 -34.85 -21.41 13.74
C THR A 237 -36.29 -21.10 14.18
N LYS A 238 -37.30 -21.59 13.44
CA LYS A 238 -38.70 -21.57 13.83
C LYS A 238 -39.05 -22.83 14.61
#